data_AF-A0A354HH40-F1
#
_entry.id   AF-A0A354HH40-F1
#
_cell.length_a   1.000
_cell.length_b   1.000
_cell.length_c   1.000
_cell.angle_alpha   90.00
_cell.angle_beta   90.00
_cell.angle_gamma   90.00
#
_symmetry.space_group_name_H-M   'P 1'
#
loop_
_entity.id
_entity.type
_entity.pdbx_description
1 polymer ?
#
loop_
_entity_poly.entity_id
_entity_poly.type
_entity_poly.pdbx_seq_one_letter_code
_entity_poly.pdbx_strand_id
1 'polypeptide(L)'
;MDNNDERCIICGDRFDGDDEKIYCPDCGAPMHKDCYEIEGSCPNTTGHKDAENKNTVNSDSNRQFPSGDGCEICGKPFEEDDERVYCPDCGAPMHRLCYNMTHRCPFEDQHTPRPSVNRTSRRTS
;
A
#
# COMPACT_ATOMS: atom_id res chain seq x y z
N MET A 1 -30.45 3.77 -19.99
CA MET A 1 -29.35 4.68 -19.62
C MET A 1 -28.37 3.83 -18.85
N ASP A 2 -27.37 3.33 -19.56
CA ASP A 2 -26.47 2.30 -19.03
C ASP A 2 -25.24 3.04 -18.51
N ASN A 3 -25.29 3.42 -17.22
CA ASN A 3 -24.19 4.10 -16.53
C ASN A 3 -23.05 3.11 -16.32
N ASN A 4 -22.24 2.94 -17.36
CA ASN A 4 -21.05 2.10 -17.34
C ASN A 4 -19.88 2.87 -16.68
N ASP A 5 -20.05 3.20 -15.40
CA ASP A 5 -19.03 3.80 -14.51
C ASP A 5 -17.99 2.74 -14.09
N GLU A 6 -17.48 1.99 -15.06
CA GLU A 6 -16.44 1.00 -14.81
C GLU A 6 -15.14 1.73 -14.45
N ARG A 7 -14.55 1.32 -13.34
CA ARG A 7 -13.31 1.90 -12.82
C ARG A 7 -12.29 0.80 -12.62
N CYS A 8 -11.03 1.15 -12.82
CA CYS A 8 -9.92 0.26 -12.58
C CYS A 8 -9.88 -0.09 -11.10
N ILE A 9 -9.87 -1.37 -10.76
CA ILE A 9 -9.82 -1.81 -9.35
C ILE A 9 -8.47 -1.56 -8.67
N ILE A 10 -7.42 -1.28 -9.46
CA ILE A 10 -6.07 -1.02 -8.95
C ILE A 10 -5.92 0.45 -8.58
N CYS A 11 -6.21 1.37 -9.51
CA CYS A 11 -6.04 2.81 -9.27
C CYS A 11 -7.33 3.55 -8.89
N GLY A 12 -8.51 2.95 -9.11
CA GLY A 12 -9.81 3.57 -8.86
C GLY A 12 -10.25 4.57 -9.94
N ASP A 13 -9.44 4.81 -10.97
CA ASP A 13 -9.75 5.76 -12.04
C ASP A 13 -10.69 5.16 -13.08
N ARG A 14 -11.39 6.03 -13.82
CA ARG A 14 -12.21 5.64 -14.97
C ARG A 14 -11.30 5.25 -16.14
N PHE A 15 -11.80 4.36 -16.99
CA PHE A 15 -11.16 4.05 -18.26
C PHE A 15 -11.42 5.19 -19.24
N ASP A 16 -10.35 5.86 -19.68
CA ASP A 16 -10.44 6.79 -20.79
C ASP A 16 -10.22 6.04 -22.12
N GLY A 17 -10.58 6.67 -23.24
CA GLY A 17 -10.56 6.02 -24.56
C GLY A 17 -9.16 5.59 -25.05
N ASP A 18 -8.11 6.12 -24.42
CA ASP A 18 -6.71 5.75 -24.70
C ASP A 18 -6.20 4.61 -23.80
N ASP A 19 -6.94 4.24 -22.75
CA ASP A 19 -6.52 3.22 -21.80
C ASP A 19 -6.90 1.81 -22.28
N GLU A 20 -5.91 0.90 -22.34
CA GLU A 20 -6.16 -0.50 -22.69
C GLU A 20 -6.83 -1.21 -21.51
N LYS A 21 -8.16 -1.33 -21.59
CA LYS A 21 -8.99 -2.02 -20.61
C LYS A 21 -8.86 -3.53 -20.78
N ILE A 22 -8.39 -4.18 -19.73
CA ILE A 22 -8.37 -5.64 -19.61
C ILE A 22 -9.28 -6.09 -18.47
N TYR A 23 -9.68 -7.36 -18.49
CA TYR A 23 -10.43 -7.97 -17.41
C TYR A 23 -9.62 -9.10 -16.81
N CYS A 24 -9.61 -9.19 -15.49
CA CYS A 24 -8.96 -10.31 -14.82
C CYS A 24 -9.60 -11.64 -15.28
N PRO A 25 -8.81 -12.64 -15.72
CA PRO A 25 -9.35 -13.92 -16.15
C PRO A 25 -10.02 -14.71 -15.01
N ASP A 26 -9.63 -14.45 -13.75
CA ASP A 26 -10.13 -15.18 -12.58
C ASP A 26 -11.42 -14.58 -12.01
N CYS A 27 -11.52 -13.26 -11.94
CA CYS A 27 -12.65 -12.57 -11.31
C CYS A 27 -13.47 -11.67 -12.25
N GLY A 28 -13.01 -11.45 -13.49
CA GLY A 28 -13.68 -10.59 -14.47
C GLY A 28 -13.64 -9.10 -14.12
N ALA A 29 -12.87 -8.68 -13.11
CA ALA A 29 -12.79 -7.27 -12.71
C ALA A 29 -12.05 -6.44 -13.78
N PRO A 30 -12.56 -5.25 -14.13
CA PRO A 30 -11.93 -4.39 -15.12
C PRO A 30 -10.73 -3.64 -14.53
N MET A 31 -9.63 -3.56 -15.29
CA MET A 31 -8.41 -2.83 -14.91
C MET A 31 -7.60 -2.38 -16.11
N HIS A 32 -6.73 -1.39 -15.93
CA HIS A 32 -5.78 -0.99 -16.96
C HIS A 32 -4.72 -2.07 -17.14
N LYS A 33 -4.35 -2.37 -18.38
CA LYS A 33 -3.26 -3.28 -18.68
C LYS A 33 -1.96 -2.86 -18.00
N ASP A 34 -1.63 -1.57 -18.05
CA ASP A 34 -0.44 -1.02 -17.38
C ASP A 34 -0.50 -1.24 -15.87
N CYS A 35 -1.67 -1.02 -15.24
CA CYS A 35 -1.83 -1.28 -13.81
C CYS A 35 -1.63 -2.76 -13.47
N TYR A 36 -2.10 -3.68 -14.33
CA TYR A 36 -1.91 -5.12 -14.14
C TYR A 36 -0.45 -5.55 -14.33
N GLU A 37 0.25 -4.97 -15.30
CA GLU A 37 1.68 -5.23 -15.52
C GLU A 37 2.56 -4.65 -14.39
N ILE A 38 2.16 -3.51 -13.81
CA ILE A 38 2.86 -2.88 -12.67
C ILE A 38 2.66 -3.67 -11.37
N GLU A 39 1.41 -4.02 -11.03
CA GLU A 39 1.12 -4.79 -9.82
C GLU A 39 1.52 -6.27 -9.97
N GLY A 40 1.53 -6.78 -11.19
CA GLY A 40 1.84 -8.18 -11.52
C GLY A 40 0.76 -9.18 -11.07
N SER A 41 -0.30 -8.73 -10.40
CA SER A 41 -1.42 -9.57 -9.96
C SER A 41 -2.68 -8.73 -9.69
N CYS A 42 -3.85 -9.37 -9.72
CA CYS A 42 -5.09 -8.75 -9.31
C CYS A 42 -5.10 -8.51 -7.78
N PRO A 43 -5.36 -7.28 -7.29
CA PRO A 43 -5.41 -6.98 -5.86
C PRO A 43 -6.71 -7.47 -5.18
N ASN A 44 -7.71 -7.90 -5.97
CA ASN A 44 -9.00 -8.33 -5.46
C ASN A 44 -8.92 -9.75 -4.87
N THR A 45 -8.34 -9.91 -3.68
CA THR A 45 -8.19 -11.22 -3.02
C THR A 45 -9.52 -11.82 -2.56
N THR A 46 -10.58 -11.03 -2.47
CA THR A 46 -11.92 -11.45 -2.02
C THR A 46 -12.78 -12.03 -3.15
N GLY A 47 -12.48 -11.68 -4.42
CA GLY A 47 -13.25 -12.08 -5.59
C GLY A 47 -12.69 -13.26 -6.38
N HIS A 48 -11.47 -13.70 -6.08
CA HIS A 48 -10.87 -14.88 -6.69
C HIS A 48 -11.41 -16.11 -5.97
N LYS A 49 -12.29 -16.86 -6.63
CA LYS A 49 -12.80 -18.14 -6.11
C LYS A 49 -11.62 -19.11 -6.04
N ASP A 50 -11.15 -19.32 -4.82
CA ASP A 50 -10.27 -20.39 -4.40
C ASP A 50 -8.93 -20.46 -5.15
N ALA A 51 -7.99 -19.65 -4.69
CA ALA A 51 -6.58 -20.01 -4.79
C ALA A 51 -5.91 -19.79 -3.43
N GLU A 52 -5.84 -20.86 -2.64
CA GLU A 52 -4.69 -21.12 -1.76
C GLU A 52 -3.42 -21.20 -2.63
N ASN A 53 -3.05 -20.10 -3.29
CA ASN A 53 -1.77 -20.01 -3.94
C ASN A 53 -0.81 -19.46 -2.90
N LYS A 54 -0.14 -20.39 -2.22
CA LYS A 54 1.14 -20.16 -1.58
C LYS A 54 2.14 -19.74 -2.66
N ASN A 55 1.99 -18.53 -3.17
CA ASN A 55 3.06 -17.86 -3.86
C ASN A 55 4.01 -17.42 -2.75
N THR A 56 4.96 -18.32 -2.44
CA THR A 56 6.29 -17.99 -1.93
C THR A 56 6.94 -17.02 -2.90
N VAL A 57 6.41 -15.80 -2.95
CA VAL A 57 7.22 -14.68 -3.36
C VAL A 57 8.28 -14.58 -2.28
N ASN A 58 9.52 -14.76 -2.71
CA ASN A 58 10.64 -14.00 -2.17
C ASN A 58 10.31 -12.51 -2.33
N SER A 59 9.30 -12.04 -1.61
CA SER A 59 9.13 -10.64 -1.31
C SER A 59 10.00 -10.43 -0.10
N ASP A 60 10.90 -9.46 -0.20
CA ASP A 60 11.55 -8.78 0.90
C ASP A 60 10.51 -8.05 1.81
N SER A 61 9.43 -8.75 2.18
CA SER A 61 8.52 -8.46 3.28
C SER A 61 9.19 -8.68 4.63
N ASN A 62 10.48 -9.05 4.66
CA ASN A 62 11.34 -8.86 5.80
C ASN A 62 11.71 -7.36 5.98
N ARG A 63 10.70 -6.48 6.00
CA ARG A 63 10.74 -5.37 6.95
C ARG A 63 10.14 -5.90 8.24
N GLN A 64 10.79 -6.92 8.81
CA GLN A 64 10.64 -7.24 10.22
C GLN A 64 11.21 -6.03 10.96
N PHE A 65 10.41 -4.97 11.09
CA PHE A 65 10.66 -4.00 12.13
C PHE A 65 10.73 -4.82 13.41
N PRO A 66 11.77 -4.62 14.24
CA PRO A 66 11.85 -5.33 15.50
C PRO A 66 10.51 -5.06 16.15
N SER A 67 9.74 -6.13 16.34
CA SER A 67 8.60 -6.12 17.26
C SER A 67 9.19 -6.07 18.66
N GLY A 68 10.11 -5.11 18.89
CA GLY A 68 10.62 -4.75 20.18
C GLY A 68 9.38 -4.40 20.95
N ASP A 69 9.14 -5.14 22.02
CA ASP A 69 7.88 -5.21 22.72
C ASP A 69 7.45 -3.87 23.34
N GLY A 70 8.13 -2.76 23.04
CA GLY A 70 7.83 -1.40 23.49
C GLY A 70 8.25 -0.28 22.55
N CYS A 71 7.78 0.92 22.90
CA CYS A 71 7.99 2.14 22.14
C CYS A 71 9.40 2.72 22.35
N GLU A 72 10.18 2.87 21.28
CA GLU A 72 11.55 3.43 21.32
C GLU A 72 11.64 4.88 21.83
N ILE A 73 10.52 5.62 21.86
CA ILE A 73 10.49 6.99 22.38
C ILE A 73 10.45 7.01 23.90
N CYS A 74 9.71 6.08 24.53
CA CYS A 74 9.51 6.07 25.99
C CYS A 74 10.02 4.81 26.70
N GLY A 75 10.47 3.80 25.96
CA GLY A 75 10.92 2.50 26.44
C GLY A 75 9.83 1.63 27.07
N LYS A 76 8.56 2.04 27.03
CA LYS A 76 7.44 1.28 27.63
C LYS A 76 6.87 0.26 26.66
N PRO A 77 6.42 -0.91 27.15
CA PRO A 77 5.71 -1.86 26.33
C PRO A 77 4.41 -1.26 25.79
N PHE A 78 3.91 -1.82 24.69
CA PHE A 78 2.59 -1.45 24.18
C PHE A 78 1.51 -2.29 24.88
N GLU A 79 0.68 -1.67 25.70
CA GLU A 79 -0.49 -2.32 26.29
C GLU A 79 -1.69 -2.34 25.32
N GLU A 80 -2.72 -3.13 25.61
CA GLU A 80 -3.95 -3.16 24.78
C GLU A 80 -4.75 -1.85 24.85
N ASP A 81 -4.68 -1.16 25.98
CA ASP A 81 -5.33 0.14 26.21
C ASP A 81 -4.55 1.32 25.61
N ASP A 82 -3.31 1.09 25.14
CA ASP A 82 -2.47 2.15 24.61
C ASP A 82 -2.83 2.48 23.15
N GLU A 83 -3.08 3.76 22.89
CA GLU A 83 -3.30 4.25 21.53
C GLU A 83 -2.02 4.11 20.69
N ARG A 84 -1.97 3.06 19.86
CA ARG A 84 -0.85 2.79 18.96
C ARG A 84 -1.05 3.48 17.60
N VAL A 85 0.00 4.14 17.12
CA VAL A 85 0.07 4.72 15.77
C VAL A 85 1.27 4.16 15.02
N TYR A 86 1.19 4.17 13.71
CA TYR A 86 2.24 3.67 12.82
C TYR A 86 2.78 4.82 11.98
N CYS A 87 4.11 4.89 11.85
CA CYS A 87 4.74 5.88 10.98
C CYS A 87 4.31 5.67 9.51
N PRO A 88 3.91 6.72 8.77
CA PRO A 88 3.49 6.58 7.36
C PRO A 88 4.64 6.26 6.39
N ASP A 89 5.89 6.59 6.76
CA ASP A 89 7.06 6.37 5.91
C ASP A 89 7.65 4.98 6.07
N CYS A 90 7.80 4.51 7.31
CA CYS A 90 8.41 3.21 7.61
C CYS A 90 7.44 2.18 8.20
N GLY A 91 6.33 2.57 8.84
CA GLY A 91 5.41 1.62 9.49
C GLY A 91 5.81 1.22 10.91
N ALA A 92 6.83 1.86 11.51
CA ALA A 92 7.22 1.57 12.89
C ALA A 92 6.09 1.92 13.90
N PRO A 93 5.78 1.03 14.86
CA PRO A 93 4.75 1.29 15.88
C PRO A 93 5.27 2.22 16.97
N MET A 94 4.40 3.12 17.46
CA MET A 94 4.69 4.00 18.60
C MET A 94 3.40 4.46 19.29
N HIS A 95 3.51 4.96 20.53
CA HIS A 95 2.35 5.53 21.22
C HIS A 95 1.94 6.83 20.54
N ARG A 96 0.63 7.05 20.41
CA ARG A 96 0.08 8.30 19.87
C ARG A 96 0.54 9.52 20.68
N LEU A 97 0.62 9.36 21.99
CA LEU A 97 1.15 10.39 22.89
C LEU A 97 2.63 10.68 22.62
N CYS A 98 3.44 9.66 22.41
CA CYS A 98 4.87 9.82 22.08
C CYS A 98 5.06 10.48 20.72
N TYR A 99 4.28 10.08 19.72
CA TYR A 99 4.29 10.72 18.39
C TYR A 99 3.86 12.18 18.46
N ASN A 100 2.84 12.52 19.26
CA ASN A 100 2.42 13.90 19.45
C ASN A 100 3.44 14.74 20.24
N MET A 101 4.32 14.12 21.04
CA MET A 101 5.32 14.83 21.81
C MET A 101 6.57 15.15 20.98
N THR A 102 7.03 14.20 20.15
CA THR A 102 8.22 14.38 19.31
C THR A 102 7.90 14.94 17.92
N HIS A 103 6.69 14.70 17.43
CA HIS A 103 6.26 14.91 16.04
C HIS A 103 7.20 14.29 15.00
N ARG A 104 7.96 13.26 15.40
CA ARG A 104 8.99 12.62 14.59
C ARG A 104 9.05 11.13 14.87
N CYS A 105 9.41 10.39 13.84
CA CYS A 105 9.69 8.96 13.95
C CYS A 105 11.08 8.75 14.58
N PRO A 106 11.26 7.84 15.55
CA PRO A 106 12.58 7.52 16.10
C PRO A 106 13.55 6.93 15.06
N PHE A 107 13.02 6.44 13.94
CA PHE A 107 13.78 5.89 12.82
C PHE A 107 13.76 6.78 11.58
N GLU A 108 13.54 8.09 11.75
CA GLU A 108 13.50 9.06 10.64
C GLU A 108 14.75 8.98 9.75
N ASP A 109 15.93 8.76 10.35
CA ASP A 109 17.20 8.59 9.63
C ASP A 109 17.25 7.35 8.73
N GLN A 110 16.39 6.36 9.00
CA GLN A 110 16.25 5.12 8.22
C GLN A 110 15.07 5.15 7.26
N HIS A 111 14.32 6.26 7.20
CA HIS A 111 13.30 6.41 6.19
C HIS A 111 13.98 6.44 4.82
N THR A 112 13.95 5.32 4.11
CA THR A 112 14.34 5.32 2.71
C THR A 112 13.42 6.30 2.01
N PRO A 113 13.93 7.33 1.31
CA PRO A 113 13.08 8.22 0.56
C PRO A 113 12.23 7.35 -0.36
N ARG A 114 10.91 7.44 -0.20
CA ARG A 114 9.98 6.83 -1.17
C ARG A 114 10.49 7.20 -2.55
N PRO A 115 10.65 6.25 -3.49
CA PRO A 115 11.07 6.59 -4.83
C PRO A 115 10.14 7.70 -5.29
N SER A 116 10.70 8.88 -5.52
CA SER A 116 9.94 10.01 -5.99
C SER A 116 9.39 9.55 -7.33
N VAL A 117 8.12 9.15 -7.35
CA VAL A 117 7.41 8.91 -8.59
C VAL A 117 7.45 10.25 -9.29
N ASN A 118 8.42 10.39 -10.18
CA ASN A 118 8.63 11.59 -10.93
C ASN A 118 7.41 11.68 -11.85
N ARG A 119 6.33 12.29 -11.35
CA ARG A 119 5.26 12.85 -12.17
C ARG A 119 5.91 14.02 -12.89
N THR A 120 6.78 13.72 -13.85
CA THR A 120 7.25 14.69 -14.82
C THR A 120 6.01 15.14 -15.57
N SER A 121 5.51 16.29 -15.14
CA SER A 121 4.73 17.27 -15.86
C SER A 121 4.67 16.98 -17.37
N ARG A 122 3.64 16.26 -17.84
CA ARG A 122 3.28 16.31 -19.26
C ARG A 122 2.53 17.61 -19.50
N ARG A 123 3.33 18.65 -19.67
CA ARG A 123 2.97 19.86 -20.41
C ARG A 123 3.32 19.57 -21.87
N THR A 124 2.30 19.38 -22.69
CA THR A 124 2.40 19.38 -24.16
C THR A 124 1.16 20.15 -24.62
N SER A 125 1.29 21.47 -24.78
CA SER A 125 1.55 22.17 -26.04
C SER A 125 0.35 22.15 -26.96
#